data_AF-A0A945HRW4-F1
#
_entry.id   AF-A0A945HRW4-F1
#
_cell.length_a   1.000
_cell.length_b   1.000
_cell.length_c   1.000
_cell.angle_alpha   90.00
_cell.angle_beta   90.00
_cell.angle_gamma   90.00
#
_symmetry.space_group_name_H-M   'P 1'
#
loop_
_entity.id
_entity.type
_entity.pdbx_description
1 polymer ?
#
loop_
_entity_poly.entity_id
_entity_poly.type
_entity_poly.pdbx_seq_one_letter_code
_entity_poly.pdbx_strand_id
1 'polypeptide(L)' 'MITIIAAIGNNNELGKGNDLIWYLPADLKRFKKRTTGHPIIMGRNTFESIGKPLPNRRTIIIT' A
#
# COMPACT_ATOMS: atom_id res chain seq x y z
N MET A 1 13.86 -5.32 11.71
CA MET A 1 12.57 -4.84 12.23
C MET A 1 11.55 -4.92 11.10
N ILE A 2 10.34 -5.43 11.38
CA ILE A 2 9.23 -5.49 10.42
C ILE A 2 8.18 -4.47 10.85
N THR A 3 7.58 -3.76 9.89
CA THR A 3 6.57 -2.73 10.15
C THR A 3 5.37 -2.93 9.25
N ILE A 4 4.17 -2.86 9.81
CA ILE A 4 2.91 -2.88 9.08
C ILE A 4 2.47 -1.43 8.86
N ILE A 5 2.03 -1.11 7.65
CA ILE A 5 1.49 0.20 7.29
C ILE A 5 0.19 0.00 6.51
N ALA A 6 -0.90 0.58 7.00
CA ALA A 6 -2.22 0.54 6.39
C ALA A 6 -3.00 1.83 6.72
N ALA A 7 -3.88 2.24 5.82
CA ALA A 7 -4.91 3.24 6.08
C ALA A 7 -6.19 2.50 6.47
N ILE A 8 -6.70 2.75 7.67
CA ILE A 8 -7.77 1.97 8.28
C ILE A 8 -8.94 2.90 8.60
N GLY A 9 -10.16 2.51 8.23
CA GLY A 9 -11.40 3.21 8.56
C GLY A 9 -11.88 2.92 9.99
N ASN A 10 -12.97 3.58 10.41
CA ASN A 10 -13.49 3.45 11.78
C ASN A 10 -13.95 2.02 12.14
N ASN A 11 -14.33 1.20 11.16
CA ASN A 11 -14.72 -0.19 11.36
C ASN A 11 -13.69 -1.17 10.77
N ASN A 12 -12.42 -0.79 10.77
CA ASN A 12 -11.30 -1.58 10.22
C ASN A 12 -11.35 -1.80 8.70
N GLU A 13 -12.01 -0.91 7.97
CA GLU A 13 -12.08 -1.00 6.52
C GLU A 13 -10.73 -0.62 5.87
N LEU A 14 -10.39 -1.24 4.73
CA LEU A 14 -9.14 -1.01 3.99
C LEU A 14 -9.38 -0.73 2.50
N GLY A 15 -10.16 -1.60 1.86
CA GLY A 15 -10.40 -1.60 0.42
C GLY A 15 -11.74 -2.26 0.09
N LYS A 16 -12.31 -1.94 -1.08
CA LYS A 16 -13.54 -2.55 -1.60
C LYS A 16 -13.38 -2.76 -3.11
N GLY A 17 -13.68 -3.96 -3.60
CA GLY A 17 -13.61 -4.25 -5.04
C GLY A 17 -12.20 -4.13 -5.65
N ASN A 18 -11.16 -4.48 -4.89
CA ASN A 18 -9.75 -4.33 -5.28
C ASN A 18 -9.30 -2.87 -5.50
N ASP A 19 -9.98 -1.92 -4.87
CA ASP A 19 -9.61 -0.50 -4.86
C ASP A 19 -9.72 0.08 -3.45
N LEU A 20 -9.15 1.27 -3.24
CA LEU A 20 -9.28 2.04 -2.01
C LEU A 20 -10.71 2.54 -1.83
N ILE A 21 -11.22 2.48 -0.61
CA ILE A 21 -12.57 2.99 -0.28
C ILE A 21 -12.62 4.52 -0.37
N TRP A 22 -11.48 5.18 -0.17
CA TRP A 22 -11.33 6.63 -0.19
C TRP A 22 -10.13 7.06 -1.03
N TYR A 23 -10.29 8.19 -1.72
CA TYR A 23 -9.19 8.90 -2.35
C TYR A 23 -8.64 9.95 -1.40
N LEU A 24 -7.53 9.64 -0.72
CA LEU A 24 -6.90 10.53 0.24
C LEU A 24 -5.44 10.84 -0.16
N PRO A 25 -5.20 11.88 -0.98
CA PRO A 25 -3.87 12.22 -1.49
C PRO A 25 -2.82 12.47 -0.41
N ALA A 26 -3.24 12.99 0.75
CA ALA A 26 -2.36 13.23 1.88
C ALA A 26 -1.80 11.92 2.46
N ASP A 27 -2.62 10.86 2.54
CA ASP A 27 -2.17 9.56 3.00
C ASP A 27 -1.27 8.87 1.97
N LEU A 28 -1.58 8.97 0.67
CA LEU A 28 -0.70 8.47 -0.40
C LEU A 28 0.70 9.14 -0.35
N LYS A 29 0.75 10.45 -0.09
CA LYS A 29 2.01 11.19 0.11
C LYS A 29 2.75 10.70 1.36
N ARG A 30 2.04 10.46 2.46
CA ARG A 30 2.60 9.92 3.70
C ARG A 30 3.16 8.50 3.50
N PHE A 31 2.41 7.61 2.85
CA PHE A 31 2.83 6.26 2.50
C PHE A 31 4.09 6.30 1.64
N LYS A 32 4.14 7.13 0.60
CA LYS A 32 5.34 7.32 -0.23
C LYS A 32 6.53 7.77 0.60
N LYS A 33 6.36 8.78 1.47
CA LYS A 33 7.44 9.29 2.33
C LYS A 33 7.98 8.23 3.29
N ARG A 34 7.10 7.39 3.86
CA ARG A 34 7.49 6.35 4.83
C ARG A 34 8.13 5.12 4.18
N THR A 35 7.76 4.79 2.93
CA THR A 35 8.19 3.55 2.27
C THR A 35 9.33 3.76 1.27
N THR A 36 9.58 4.97 0.79
CA THR A 36 10.69 5.26 -0.15
C THR A 36 12.03 4.82 0.44
N GLY A 37 12.87 4.16 -0.35
CA GLY A 37 14.17 3.62 0.08
C GLY A 37 14.09 2.29 0.83
N HIS A 38 12.88 1.78 1.09
CA HIS A 38 12.67 0.53 1.83
C HIS A 38 12.03 -0.54 0.93
N PRO A 39 12.29 -1.84 1.20
CA PRO A 39 11.51 -2.91 0.60
C PRO A 39 10.06 -2.86 1.07
N ILE A 40 9.13 -3.12 0.16
CA ILE A 40 7.70 -3.24 0.44
C ILE A 40 7.24 -4.66 0.14
N ILE A 41 6.51 -5.24 1.08
CA ILE A 41 5.93 -6.58 0.95
C ILE A 41 4.42 -6.41 0.84
N MET A 42 3.81 -7.03 -0.17
CA MET A 42 2.37 -7.00 -0.39
C MET A 42 1.86 -8.31 -1.00
N GLY A 43 0.57 -8.56 -0.92
CA GLY A 43 -0.06 -9.71 -1.60
C GLY A 43 -0.32 -9.43 -3.09
N ARG A 44 -0.60 -10.49 -3.86
CA ARG A 44 -0.94 -10.42 -5.28
C ARG A 44 -2.06 -9.41 -5.60
N ASN A 45 -3.20 -9.46 -4.90
CA ASN A 45 -4.34 -8.56 -5.12
C ASN A 45 -3.95 -7.08 -4.96
N THR A 46 -3.16 -6.75 -3.92
CA THR A 46 -2.68 -5.39 -3.68
C THR A 46 -1.79 -4.91 -4.82
N PHE A 47 -0.94 -5.78 -5.36
CA PHE A 47 -0.10 -5.45 -6.50
C PHE A 47 -0.93 -5.20 -7.76
N GLU A 48 -1.94 -6.04 -8.03
CA GLU A 48 -2.86 -5.87 -9.17
C GLU A 48 -3.66 -4.56 -9.07
N SER A 49 -4.12 -4.20 -7.87
CA SER A 49 -4.78 -2.91 -7.60
C SER A 49 -3.88 -1.70 -7.92
N ILE A 50 -2.58 -1.78 -7.57
CA ILE A 50 -1.60 -0.73 -7.88
C ILE A 50 -1.21 -0.73 -9.37
N GLY A 51 -1.18 -1.91 -9.99
CA GLY A 51 -0.89 -2.13 -11.42
C GLY A 51 0.58 -2.03 -11.83
N LYS A 52 1.47 -1.54 -10.96
CA LYS A 52 2.90 -1.41 -11.25
C LYS A 52 3.79 -1.36 -10.01
N PRO A 53 5.07 -1.74 -10.11
CA PRO A 53 6.04 -1.51 -9.05
C PRO A 53 6.12 -0.03 -8.68
N LEU A 54 6.17 0.26 -7.39
CA LEU A 54 6.27 1.63 -6.91
C LEU A 54 7.73 2.12 -7.05
N PRO A 55 7.99 3.33 -7.59
CA PRO A 55 9.34 3.81 -7.83
C PRO A 55 10.11 3.98 -6.51
N ASN A 56 11.43 3.79 -6.57
CA ASN A 56 12.37 3.91 -5.45
C ASN A 56 12.09 2.94 -4.29
N ARG A 57 11.44 1.81 -4.57
CA ARG A 57 11.07 0.75 -3.63
C ARG A 57 11.30 -0.62 -4.26
N ARG A 58 11.95 -1.52 -3.53
CA ARG A 58 11.98 -2.94 -3.91
C ARG A 58 10.62 -3.54 -3.59
N THR A 59 9.88 -3.95 -4.61
CA THR A 59 8.56 -4.57 -4.44
C THR A 59 8.73 -6.09 -4.31
N ILE A 60 8.18 -6.66 -3.24
CA ILE A 60 8.17 -8.09 -2.96
C ILE A 60 6.70 -8.51 -2.90
N ILE A 61 6.32 -9.49 -3.73
CA ILE A 61 4.94 -9.97 -3.83
C ILE A 61 4.89 -11.37 -3.23
N ILE A 62 3.96 -11.57 -2.30
CA ILE A 62 3.62 -12.90 -1.78
C ILE A 62 2.43 -13.43 -2.58
N THR A 63 2.59 -14.61 -3.16
CA THR A 63 1.58 -15.32 -3.96
C THR A 63 1.34 -16.71 -3.43
#